data_AF-A0AA95MK80-F1
#
_entry.id   AF-A0AA95MK80-F1
#
_cell.length_a   1.000
_cell.length_b   1.000
_cell.length_c   1.000
_cell.angle_alpha   90.00
_cell.angle_beta   90.00
_cell.angle_gamma   90.00
#
_symmetry.space_group_name_H-M   'P 1'
#
loop_
_entity.id
_entity.type
_entity.pdbx_description
1 polymer ?
#
loop_
_entity_poly.entity_id
_entity_poly.type
_entity_poly.pdbx_seq_one_letter_code
_entity_poly.pdbx_strand_id
1 'polypeptide(L)'
;MASYNISLKQVAGLFGFTARTTLKLVEAGLFTKPRVEKLNNKAFPYRFDKENLLQIKESFRTLEQLIQEYGVTESLVRNAIYRRKLKNYLTGICRKTFVKKCEFEEYMKRRKSQ
;
A
#
# COMPACT_ATOMS: atom_id res chain seq x y z
N MET A 1 11.65 -14.11 15.00
CA MET A 1 10.73 -13.45 15.96
C MET A 1 10.30 -12.14 15.31
N ALA A 2 9.02 -11.99 14.96
CA ALA A 2 8.52 -10.75 14.37
C ALA A 2 8.68 -9.57 15.36
N SER A 3 9.32 -8.49 14.93
CA SER A 3 9.60 -7.32 15.77
C SER A 3 8.51 -6.25 15.56
N TYR A 4 7.54 -6.22 16.47
CA TYR A 4 6.41 -5.29 16.44
C TYR A 4 6.78 -3.91 17.02
N ASN A 5 7.65 -3.18 16.32
CA ASN A 5 8.18 -1.91 16.84
C ASN A 5 7.67 -0.65 16.11
N ILE A 6 6.91 -0.79 15.02
CA ILE A 6 6.48 0.36 14.20
C ILE A 6 5.08 0.84 14.61
N SER A 7 4.97 2.13 14.92
CA SER A 7 3.69 2.79 15.27
C SER A 7 2.84 3.11 14.04
N LEU A 8 1.52 3.23 14.21
CA LEU A 8 0.58 3.64 13.15
C LEU A 8 1.02 4.92 12.41
N LYS A 9 1.57 5.91 13.13
CA LYS A 9 2.03 7.18 12.53
C LYS A 9 3.23 6.96 11.60
N GLN A 10 4.16 6.09 12.00
CA GLN A 10 5.31 5.74 11.17
C GLN A 10 4.88 4.97 9.93
N VAL A 11 3.95 4.03 10.06
CA VAL A 11 3.38 3.31 8.91
C VAL A 11 2.69 4.27 7.95
N ALA A 12 1.85 5.17 8.47
CA ALA A 12 1.20 6.20 7.67
C ALA A 12 2.24 7.02 6.87
N GLY A 13 3.32 7.46 7.52
CA GLY A 13 4.43 8.16 6.86
C GLY A 13 5.13 7.33 5.76
N LEU A 14 5.44 6.06 6.03
CA LEU A 14 6.15 5.17 5.09
C LEU A 14 5.43 4.98 3.76
N PHE A 15 4.09 4.96 3.78
CA PHE A 15 3.26 4.77 2.59
C PHE A 15 2.61 6.06 2.09
N GLY A 16 2.92 7.21 2.72
CA GLY A 16 2.30 8.49 2.39
C GLY A 16 0.78 8.51 2.61
N PHE A 17 0.28 7.77 3.59
CA PHE A 17 -1.14 7.69 3.95
C PHE A 17 -1.42 8.43 5.26
N THR A 18 -2.71 8.63 5.56
CA THR A 18 -3.13 9.04 6.90
C THR A 18 -3.30 7.81 7.78
N ALA A 19 -3.22 7.99 9.11
CA ALA A 19 -3.47 6.91 10.08
C ALA A 19 -4.81 6.20 9.84
N ARG A 20 -5.86 6.95 9.48
CA ARG A 20 -7.18 6.41 9.15
C ARG A 20 -7.13 5.49 7.92
N THR A 21 -6.45 5.91 6.85
CA THR A 21 -6.32 5.08 5.65
C THR A 21 -5.49 3.83 5.93
N THR A 22 -4.45 3.92 6.75
CA THR A 22 -3.66 2.76 7.18
C THR A 22 -4.50 1.74 7.94
N LEU A 23 -5.42 2.15 8.81
CA LEU A 23 -6.32 1.22 9.50
C LEU A 23 -7.32 0.58 8.52
N LYS A 24 -7.85 1.34 7.56
CA LYS A 24 -8.71 0.75 6.50
C LYS A 24 -7.99 -0.29 5.64
N LEU A 25 -6.68 -0.12 5.41
CA LEU A 25 -5.85 -1.10 4.72
C LEU A 25 -5.71 -2.41 5.51
N VAL A 26 -5.66 -2.31 6.84
CA VAL A 26 -5.69 -3.48 7.74
C VAL A 26 -7.05 -4.17 7.66
N GLU A 27 -8.14 -3.42 7.74
CA GLU A 27 -9.51 -3.95 7.64
C GLU A 27 -9.73 -4.70 6.31
N ALA A 28 -9.17 -4.18 5.22
CA ALA A 28 -9.21 -4.80 3.90
C ALA A 28 -8.24 -6.00 3.72
N GLY A 29 -7.47 -6.36 4.74
CA GLY A 29 -6.53 -7.47 4.68
C GLY A 29 -5.29 -7.24 3.81
N LEU A 30 -5.03 -5.98 3.42
CA LEU A 30 -3.83 -5.63 2.64
C LEU A 30 -2.61 -5.49 3.54
N PHE A 31 -2.82 -5.06 4.79
CA PHE A 31 -1.79 -4.97 5.81
C PHE A 31 -2.05 -6.05 6.86
N THR A 32 -1.01 -6.59 7.48
CA THR A 32 -1.18 -7.48 8.63
C THR A 32 -1.87 -6.75 9.76
N LYS A 33 -2.72 -7.49 10.48
CA LYS A 33 -3.35 -6.98 11.70
C LYS A 33 -2.27 -6.52 12.70
N PRO A 34 -2.30 -5.25 13.14
CA PRO A 34 -1.38 -4.76 14.14
C PRO A 34 -1.72 -5.37 15.49
N ARG A 35 -0.71 -5.50 16.35
CA ARG A 35 -0.92 -5.76 17.77
C ARG A 35 -1.41 -4.48 18.43
N VAL A 36 -2.50 -4.57 19.18
CA VAL A 36 -2.99 -3.48 20.01
C VAL A 36 -2.57 -3.77 21.43
N GLU A 37 -1.74 -2.89 22.00
CA GLU A 37 -1.30 -3.02 23.40
C GLU A 37 -2.12 -2.07 24.26
N LYS A 38 -2.53 -2.51 25.45
CA LYS A 38 -3.16 -1.64 26.45
C LYS A 38 -2.05 -1.04 27.30
N LEU A 39 -1.69 0.21 27.02
CA LEU A 39 -0.65 0.90 27.79
C LEU A 39 -1.25 1.43 29.11
N ASN A 40 -2.43 2.05 29.02
CA ASN A 40 -3.20 2.59 30.15
C ASN A 40 -4.70 2.49 29.81
N ASN A 41 -5.60 2.82 30.74
CA ASN A 41 -7.06 2.85 30.47
C ASN A 41 -7.48 3.84 29.36
N LYS A 42 -6.59 4.73 28.90
CA LYS A 42 -6.87 5.75 27.89
C LYS A 42 -6.02 5.61 26.60
N ALA A 43 -5.11 4.64 26.51
CA ALA A 43 -4.16 4.55 25.39
C ALA A 43 -4.01 3.12 24.85
N PHE A 44 -4.33 2.95 23.57
CA PHE A 44 -4.26 1.69 22.83
C PHE A 44 -3.39 1.86 21.57
N PRO A 45 -2.05 1.89 21.69
CA PRO A 45 -1.18 2.00 20.53
C PRO A 45 -1.23 0.76 19.63
N TYR A 46 -1.26 1.02 18.33
CA TYR A 46 -1.10 0.01 17.29
C TYR A 46 0.38 -0.22 16.99
N ARG A 47 0.81 -1.48 17.03
CA ARG A 47 2.16 -1.94 16.71
C ARG A 47 2.13 -2.86 15.50
N PHE A 48 2.88 -2.49 14.47
CA PHE A 48 3.00 -3.24 13.23
C PHE A 48 4.34 -3.95 13.17
N ASP A 49 4.34 -5.12 12.54
CA ASP A 49 5.55 -5.87 12.23
C ASP A 49 6.34 -5.18 11.13
N LYS A 50 7.60 -4.87 11.41
CA LYS A 50 8.49 -4.21 10.46
C LYS A 50 8.75 -5.05 9.22
N GLU A 51 8.97 -6.36 9.38
CA GLU A 51 9.36 -7.23 8.25
C GLU A 51 8.23 -7.32 7.24
N ASN A 52 7.00 -7.54 7.71
CA ASN A 52 5.84 -7.55 6.83
C ASN A 52 5.59 -6.19 6.15
N LEU A 53 5.78 -5.07 6.85
CA LEU A 53 5.64 -3.75 6.23
C LEU A 53 6.66 -3.53 5.12
N LEU A 54 7.89 -4.03 5.28
CA LEU A 54 8.91 -3.99 4.22
C LEU A 54 8.49 -4.84 3.02
N GLN A 55 7.99 -6.06 3.25
CA GLN A 55 7.48 -6.92 2.18
C GLN A 55 6.34 -6.27 1.41
N ILE A 56 5.40 -5.62 2.10
CA ILE A 56 4.31 -4.85 1.45
C ILE A 56 4.89 -3.68 0.67
N LYS A 57 5.85 -2.95 1.24
CA LYS A 57 6.51 -1.83 0.57
C LYS A 57 7.29 -2.28 -0.67
N GLU A 58 7.84 -3.49 -0.69
CA GLU A 58 8.49 -4.06 -1.86
C GLU A 58 7.50 -4.55 -2.91
N SER A 59 6.37 -5.12 -2.46
CA SER A 59 5.37 -5.75 -3.33
C SER A 59 4.38 -4.77 -3.95
N PHE A 60 4.13 -3.63 -3.31
CA PHE A 60 3.13 -2.66 -3.75
C PHE A 60 3.75 -1.30 -4.00
N ARG A 61 3.10 -0.53 -4.89
CA ARG A 61 3.47 0.85 -5.20
C ARG A 61 2.23 1.75 -5.24
N THR A 62 2.40 2.97 -4.77
CA THR A 62 1.44 4.05 -5.02
C THR A 62 1.61 4.60 -6.43
N LEU A 63 0.64 5.39 -6.90
CA LEU A 63 0.72 6.05 -8.20
C LEU A 63 1.98 6.91 -8.34
N GLU A 64 2.30 7.71 -7.31
CA GLU A 64 3.46 8.60 -7.31
C GLU A 64 4.76 7.80 -7.43
N GLN A 65 4.85 6.67 -6.74
CA GLN A 65 6.01 5.77 -6.83
C GLN A 65 6.11 5.11 -8.22
N LEU A 66 4.99 4.70 -8.83
CA LEU A 66 5.01 4.14 -10.18
C LEU A 66 5.49 5.16 -11.22
N ILE A 67 5.02 6.41 -11.11
CA ILE A 67 5.44 7.51 -11.98
C ILE A 67 6.94 7.75 -11.85
N GLN A 68 7.44 7.82 -10.61
CA GLN A 68 8.84 8.07 -10.32
C GLN A 68 9.76 6.90 -10.73
N GLU A 69 9.39 5.66 -10.42
CA GLU A 69 10.23 4.47 -10.66
C GLU A 69 10.27 4.06 -12.13
N TYR A 70 9.16 4.20 -12.86
CA TYR A 70 9.03 3.69 -14.24
C TYR A 70 8.94 4.79 -15.30
N GLY A 71 8.95 6.07 -14.90
CA GLY A 71 8.86 7.20 -15.83
C GLY A 71 7.55 7.23 -16.63
N VAL A 72 6.46 6.71 -16.07
CA VAL A 72 5.14 6.65 -16.72
C VAL A 72 4.28 7.85 -16.35
N THR A 73 3.29 8.18 -17.19
CA THR A 73 2.32 9.23 -16.87
C THR A 73 1.21 8.72 -15.96
N GLU A 74 0.67 9.62 -15.13
CA GLU A 74 -0.49 9.33 -14.28
C GLU A 74 -1.68 8.80 -15.10
N SER A 75 -1.96 9.45 -16.25
CA SER A 75 -3.05 9.08 -17.15
C SER A 75 -2.93 7.64 -17.64
N LEU A 76 -1.71 7.16 -17.91
CA LEU A 76 -1.48 5.78 -18.32
C LEU A 76 -1.88 4.79 -17.22
N VAL A 77 -1.46 5.04 -15.97
CA VAL A 77 -1.77 4.16 -14.84
C VAL A 77 -3.27 4.17 -14.54
N ARG A 78 -3.89 5.35 -14.52
CA ARG A 78 -5.34 5.47 -14.30
C ARG A 78 -6.17 4.82 -15.40
N ASN A 79 -5.78 5.00 -16.66
CA ASN A 79 -6.45 4.36 -17.79
C ASN A 79 -6.33 2.84 -17.74
N ALA A 80 -5.17 2.31 -17.33
CA ALA A 80 -4.98 0.87 -17.14
C ALA A 80 -5.93 0.32 -16.05
N ILE A 81 -6.11 1.06 -14.95
CA ILE A 81 -7.05 0.70 -13.88
C ILE A 81 -8.50 0.77 -14.38
N TYR A 82 -8.88 1.86 -15.04
CA TYR A 82 -10.22 2.05 -15.59
C TYR A 82 -10.60 0.95 -16.59
N ARG A 83 -9.67 0.59 -17.48
CA ARG A 83 -9.82 -0.50 -18.46
C ARG A 83 -9.66 -1.90 -17.86
N ARG A 84 -9.56 -2.01 -16.51
CA ARG A 84 -9.39 -3.27 -15.77
C ARG A 84 -8.17 -4.10 -16.21
N LYS A 85 -7.14 -3.44 -16.75
CA LYS A 85 -5.84 -4.04 -17.08
C LYS A 85 -4.89 -4.07 -15.90
N LEU A 86 -5.18 -3.26 -14.87
CA LEU A 86 -4.42 -3.16 -13.63
C LEU A 86 -5.38 -3.08 -12.46
N LYS A 87 -5.13 -3.81 -11.37
CA LYS A 87 -5.99 -3.78 -10.19
C LYS A 87 -5.53 -2.69 -9.23
N ASN A 88 -6.41 -1.74 -8.93
CA ASN A 88 -6.23 -0.88 -7.77
C ASN A 88 -6.79 -1.56 -6.52
N TYR A 89 -5.91 -1.98 -5.62
CA TYR A 89 -6.26 -2.65 -4.37
C TYR A 89 -6.92 -1.72 -3.35
N LEU A 90 -6.86 -0.39 -3.57
CA LEU A 90 -7.54 0.61 -2.75
C LEU A 90 -8.93 1.01 -3.25
N THR A 91 -9.40 0.43 -4.35
CA THR A 91 -10.75 0.68 -4.88
C THR A 91 -11.81 0.38 -3.82
N GLY A 92 -12.70 1.33 -3.55
CA GLY A 92 -13.74 1.20 -2.50
C GLY A 92 -13.26 1.52 -1.08
N ILE A 93 -11.95 1.62 -0.85
CA ILE A 93 -11.36 1.93 0.46
C ILE A 93 -11.04 3.43 0.57
N CYS A 94 -10.32 3.94 -0.43
CA CYS A 94 -10.01 5.36 -0.57
C CYS A 94 -9.72 5.74 -2.05
N ARG A 95 -9.53 7.04 -2.31
CA ARG A 95 -9.27 7.56 -3.68
C ARG A 95 -7.83 7.36 -4.17
N LYS A 96 -6.96 6.77 -3.34
CA LYS A 96 -5.56 6.54 -3.72
C LYS A 96 -5.44 5.29 -4.58
N THR A 97 -4.35 5.25 -5.34
CA THR A 97 -3.99 4.10 -6.17
C THR A 97 -2.92 3.31 -5.45
N PHE A 98 -3.15 2.01 -5.31
CA PHE A 98 -2.18 1.08 -4.74
C PHE A 98 -2.24 -0.22 -5.53
N VAL A 99 -1.11 -0.57 -6.13
CA VAL A 99 -1.03 -1.62 -7.14
C VAL A 99 0.13 -2.53 -6.80
N LYS A 100 0.02 -3.82 -7.09
CA LYS A 100 1.16 -4.74 -7.01
C LYS A 100 2.19 -4.39 -8.08
N LYS A 101 3.45 -4.30 -7.67
CA LYS A 101 4.59 -4.03 -8.54
C LYS A 101 4.68 -5.06 -9.68
N CYS A 102 4.55 -6.35 -9.35
CA CYS A 102 4.59 -7.42 -10.36
C CYS A 102 3.48 -7.31 -11.43
N GLU A 103 2.24 -7.02 -11.02
CA GLU A 103 1.11 -6.81 -11.96
C GLU A 103 1.38 -5.62 -12.88
N PHE A 104 1.96 -4.55 -12.34
CA PHE A 104 2.32 -3.38 -13.13
C PHE A 104 3.44 -3.67 -14.13
N GLU A 105 4.48 -4.38 -13.71
CA GLU A 105 5.59 -4.78 -14.58
C GLU A 105 5.12 -5.70 -15.72
N GLU A 106 4.24 -6.66 -15.43
CA GLU A 106 3.63 -7.51 -16.46
C GLU A 106 2.81 -6.69 -17.45
N TYR A 107 2.00 -5.75 -16.96
CA TYR A 107 1.24 -4.84 -17.82
C TYR A 107 2.17 -4.05 -18.75
N MET A 108 3.27 -3.52 -18.22
CA MET A 108 4.26 -2.77 -19.00
C MET A 108 4.98 -3.64 -20.04
N LYS A 109 5.31 -4.90 -19.70
CA LYS A 109 5.91 -5.86 -20.65
C LYS A 109 4.95 -6.15 -21.81
N ARG A 110 3.69 -6.48 -21.53
CA ARG A 110 2.67 -6.76 -22.56
C ARG A 110 2.43 -5.57 -23.50
N ARG A 111 2.51 -4.35 -22.96
CA ARG A 111 2.38 -3.12 -23.75
C ARG A 111 3.55 -2.91 -24.73
N LYS A 112 4.77 -3.32 -24.38
CA LYS A 112 5.95 -3.19 -25.26
C LYS A 112 5.99 -4.23 -26.38
N SER A 113 5.24 -5.32 -26.25
CA SER A 113 5.13 -6.38 -27.25
C SER A 113 4.01 -6.15 -28.28
N GLN A 114 3.31 -5.01 -28.19
CA GLN A 114 2.32 -4.54 -29.17
C GLN A 114 2.88 -3.34 -29.92
#